data_AF-A0A644WDY5-F1
#
_entry.id   AF-A0A644WDY5-F1
#
_cell.length_a   1.000
_cell.length_b   1.000
_cell.length_c   1.000
_cell.angle_alpha   90.00
_cell.angle_beta   90.00
_cell.angle_gamma   90.00
#
_symmetry.space_group_name_H-M   'P 1'
#
loop_
_entity.id
_entity.type
_entity.pdbx_description
1 polymer ?
#
loop_
_entity_poly.entity_id
_entity_poly.type
_entity_poly.pdbx_seq_one_letter_code
_entity_poly.pdbx_strand_id
1 'polypeptide(L)' 'MNEFIKSLGVIVLLIGVLVLIGCMYTGAASNSALLLGLGLIIGGFLFHIFLNKKVE' A
#
# COMPACT_ATOMS: atom_id res chain seq x y z
N MET A 1 -14.63 -17.10 3.45
CA MET A 1 -13.38 -16.79 2.71
C MET A 1 -12.40 -16.23 3.72
N ASN A 2 -11.15 -16.70 3.76
CA ASN A 2 -10.18 -16.30 4.78
C ASN A 2 -10.12 -14.77 4.89
N GLU A 3 -10.46 -14.23 6.07
CA GLU A 3 -10.30 -12.81 6.46
C GLU A 3 -8.90 -12.27 6.12
N PHE A 4 -7.92 -13.18 6.04
CA PHE A 4 -6.56 -12.94 5.59
C PHE A 4 -6.47 -12.37 4.17
N ILE A 5 -7.25 -12.90 3.22
CA ILE A 5 -7.28 -12.41 1.84
C ILE A 5 -7.93 -11.02 1.80
N LYS A 6 -8.98 -10.79 2.59
CA LYS A 6 -9.65 -9.49 2.70
C LYS A 6 -8.70 -8.41 3.24
N SER A 7 -7.85 -8.78 4.21
CA SER A 7 -6.87 -7.90 4.84
C SER A 7 -5.60 -7.66 4.01
N LEU A 8 -5.36 -8.46 2.97
CA LEU A 8 -4.14 -8.38 2.16
C LEU A 8 -3.97 -7.02 1.47
N GLY A 9 -5.07 -6.39 1.03
CA GLY A 9 -5.04 -5.03 0.49
C GLY A 9 -4.64 -3.96 1.51
N VAL A 10 -5.11 -4.09 2.75
CA VAL A 10 -4.70 -3.19 3.85
C VAL A 10 -3.22 -3.37 4.16
N ILE A 11 -2.71 -4.60 4.15
CA ILE A 11 -1.29 -4.88 4.40
C ILE A 11 -0.40 -4.20 3.35
N VAL A 12 -0.74 -4.30 2.06
CA VAL A 12 0.00 -3.64 0.98
C VAL A 12 -0.03 -2.11 1.13
N LEU A 13 -1.18 -1.55 1.53
CA LEU A 13 -1.30 -0.11 1.81
C LEU A 13 -0.38 0.32 2.96
N LEU A 14 -0.35 -0.44 4.06
CA LEU A 14 0.54 -0.17 5.19
C LEU A 14 2.02 -0.24 4.81
N ILE A 15 2.41 -1.16 3.92
CA ILE A 15 3.78 -1.21 3.38
C ILE A 15 4.11 0.07 2.62
N GLY A 16 3.19 0.58 1.79
CA GLY A 16 3.38 1.87 1.10
C GLY A 16 3.60 3.04 2.06
N VAL A 17 2.86 3.06 3.18
CA VAL A 17 3.05 4.06 4.25
C VAL A 17 4.43 3.93 4.91
N LEU A 18 4.88 2.71 5.21
CA LEU A 18 6.20 2.47 5.80
C LEU A 18 7.34 2.91 4.86
N VAL A 19 7.19 2.73 3.54
CA VAL A 19 8.17 3.21 2.55
C VAL A 19 8.26 4.73 2.57
N LEU A 20 7.13 5.44 2.64
CA LEU A 20 7.12 6.91 2.73
C LEU A 20 7.76 7.39 4.04
N ILE A 21 7.43 6.76 5.16
CA ILE A 21 8.06 7.05 6.46
C ILE A 21 9.57 6.85 6.38
N GLY A 22 10.03 5.73 5.79
CA GLY A 22 11.46 5.47 5.59
C GLY A 22 12.14 6.55 4.76
N CYS A 23 11.51 7.01 3.66
CA CYS A 23 12.04 8.09 2.84
C CYS A 23 12.14 9.43 3.61
N MET A 24 11.17 9.71 4.47
CA MET A 24 11.22 10.91 5.33
C MET A 24 12.36 10.86 6.34
N TYR A 25 12.58 9.72 7.01
CA TYR A 25 13.63 9.59 8.04
C TYR A 25 15.06 9.50 7.48
N THR A 26 15.22 8.95 6.27
CA THR A 26 16.53 8.78 5.64
C THR A 26 16.99 10.01 4.86
N GLY A 27 16.13 11.02 4.68
CA GLY A 27 16.40 12.17 3.82
C GLY A 27 16.46 11.82 2.32
N ALA A 28 16.20 10.56 1.94
CA ALA A 28 16.20 10.07 0.57
C ALA A 28 14.87 10.33 -0.17
N ALA A 29 14.23 11.46 0.13
CA ALA A 29 12.95 11.90 -0.43
C ALA A 29 13.11 12.37 -1.89
N SER A 30 13.48 11.46 -2.78
CA SER A 30 13.53 11.69 -4.22
C SER A 30 12.14 11.52 -4.84
N ASN A 31 11.84 12.28 -5.90
CA ASN A 31 10.53 12.23 -6.57
C ASN A 31 10.16 10.80 -7.00
N SER A 32 11.14 9.96 -7.37
CA SER A 32 10.93 8.55 -7.70
C SER A 32 10.54 7.70 -6.48
N ALA A 33 11.15 7.92 -5.32
CA ALA A 33 10.83 7.20 -4.09
C ALA A 33 9.43 7.58 -3.55
N LEU A 34 9.10 8.87 -3.58
CA LEU A 34 7.75 9.34 -3.24
C LEU A 34 6.69 8.78 -4.20
N LEU A 35 6.99 8.73 -5.51
CA LEU A 35 6.08 8.17 -6.50
C LEU A 35 5.88 6.65 -6.32
N LEU A 36 6.94 5.92 -5.93
CA LEU A 36 6.83 4.50 -5.56
C LEU A 36 5.95 4.30 -4.33
N GLY A 37 6.14 5.10 -3.28
CA GLY A 37 5.30 5.05 -2.08
C GLY A 37 3.83 5.37 -2.38
N LEU A 38 3.58 6.40 -3.19
CA LEU A 38 2.24 6.75 -3.66
C LEU A 38 1.62 5.62 -4.48
N GLY A 39 2.38 5.03 -5.41
CA GLY A 39 1.93 3.90 -6.23
C GLY A 39 1.57 2.66 -5.41
N LEU A 40 2.34 2.35 -4.36
CA LEU A 40 2.03 1.27 -3.42
C LEU A 40 0.75 1.54 -2.62
N ILE A 41 0.52 2.77 -2.18
CA ILE A 41 -0.71 3.15 -1.47
C ILE A 41 -1.93 3.02 -2.39
N ILE A 42 -1.87 3.60 -3.59
CA ILE A 42 -2.97 3.54 -4.57
C ILE A 42 -3.22 2.09 -4.99
N GLY A 43 -2.16 1.33 -5.28
CA GLY A 43 -2.23 -0.09 -5.63
C GLY A 43 -2.80 -0.94 -4.50
N GLY A 44 -2.36 -0.72 -3.26
CA GLY A 44 -2.88 -1.40 -2.07
C GLY A 44 -4.36 -1.08 -1.82
N PHE A 45 -4.77 0.17 -2.01
CA PHE A 45 -6.17 0.59 -1.90
C PHE A 45 -7.06 -0.03 -2.99
N LEU A 46 -6.61 -0.03 -4.24
CA LEU A 46 -7.29 -0.71 -5.34
C LEU A 46 -7.40 -2.21 -5.07
N PHE A 47 -6.30 -2.84 -4.66
CA PHE A 47 -6.27 -4.27 -4.33
C PHE A 47 -7.22 -4.60 -3.17
N HIS A 48 -7.30 -3.74 -2.15
CA HIS A 48 -8.29 -3.85 -1.08
C HIS A 48 -9.72 -3.81 -1.62
N ILE A 49 -10.05 -2.83 -2.48
CA ILE A 49 -11.38 -2.72 -3.09
C ILE A 49 -11.70 -3.95 -3.96
N PHE A 50 -10.79 -4.37 -4.83
CA PHE A 50 -11.01 -5.48 -5.74
C PHE A 50 -11.18 -6.81 -4.99
N LEU A 51 -10.37 -7.05 -3.96
CA LEU A 51 -10.52 -8.23 -3.11
C LEU A 51 -11.83 -8.18 -2.35
N ASN A 52 -12.17 -7.04 -1.74
CA ASN A 52 -13.42 -6.89 -1.01
C ASN A 52 -14.65 -7.13 -1.90
N LYS A 53 -14.60 -6.65 -3.16
CA LYS A 53 -15.68 -6.80 -4.16
C LYS A 53 -15.78 -8.21 -4.78
N LYS A 54 -14.71 -9.01 -4.76
CA LYS A 54 -14.73 -10.43 -5.19
C LYS A 54 -15.09 -11.41 -4.08
N VAL A 55 -15.08 -10.95 -2.83
CA VAL A 55 -15.41 -11.74 -1.63
C VAL A 55 -16.90 -11.63 -1.27
N GLU A 56 -17.61 -10.64 -1.81
CA GLU A 56 -19.08 -10.60 -1.84
C GLU A 56 -19.69 -11.65 -2.77
#